data_AF-A0A7C3FJA3-F1
#
_entry.id   AF-A0A7C3FJA3-F1
#
_cell.length_a   1.000
_cell.length_b   1.000
_cell.length_c   1.000
_cell.angle_alpha   90.00
_cell.angle_beta   90.00
_cell.angle_gamma   90.00
#
_symmetry.space_group_name_H-M   'P 1'
#
loop_
_entity.id
_entity.type
_entity.pdbx_description
1 polymer ?
#
loop_
_entity_poly.entity_id
_entity_poly.type
_entity_poly.pdbx_seq_one_letter_code
_entity_poly.pdbx_strand_id
1 'polypeptide(L)'
;MNELGLSVPFWILVLIWMARTVWLVFICTILAWLGIRALDALTPHIPHRQRIGESPVATGLFIAGFFILAGLVIHGAITAPTVVGGPIVSYFFDFRRLGLLALSFLVSLLIGIALFYLVDKLTPKIPFGSIEREPVAVGIHVFGYLIFFGLILHAALTTPL
;
A
#
# COMPACT_ATOMS: atom_id res chain seq x y z
N MET A 1 -29.16 9.83 17.00
CA MET A 1 -28.10 9.02 16.38
C MET A 1 -27.86 9.59 15.00
N ASN A 2 -26.64 10.04 14.66
CA ASN A 2 -26.36 10.68 13.38
C ASN A 2 -26.23 9.61 12.29
N GLU A 3 -27.31 9.34 11.58
CA GLU A 3 -27.36 8.42 10.44
C GLU A 3 -27.09 9.19 9.14
N LEU A 4 -26.27 8.61 8.25
CA LEU A 4 -26.02 9.16 6.92
C LEU A 4 -27.17 8.79 5.99
N GLY A 5 -28.01 9.73 5.57
CA GLY A 5 -29.19 9.43 4.74
C GLY A 5 -29.56 10.55 3.75
N LEU A 6 -30.69 10.36 3.05
CA LEU A 6 -31.26 11.29 2.05
C LEU A 6 -31.52 12.72 2.57
N SER A 7 -31.53 12.92 3.89
CA SER A 7 -31.71 14.22 4.54
C SER A 7 -30.40 15.01 4.72
N VAL A 8 -29.23 14.39 4.46
CA VAL A 8 -27.93 15.03 4.63
C VAL A 8 -27.57 15.84 3.39
N PRO A 9 -27.25 17.15 3.52
CA PRO A 9 -26.78 17.97 2.41
C PRO A 9 -25.62 17.34 1.65
N PHE A 10 -25.63 17.43 0.32
CA PHE A 10 -24.60 16.87 -0.56
C PHE A 10 -23.17 17.24 -0.12
N TRP A 11 -22.93 18.50 0.23
CA TRP A 11 -21.60 18.97 0.67
C TRP A 11 -21.11 18.27 1.93
N ILE A 12 -22.00 17.91 2.85
CA ILE A 12 -21.65 17.16 4.06
C ILE A 12 -21.27 15.72 3.68
N LEU A 13 -21.99 15.09 2.75
CA LEU A 13 -21.63 13.76 2.23
C LEU A 13 -20.25 13.78 1.55
N VAL A 14 -19.97 14.80 0.72
CA VAL A 14 -18.67 14.98 0.07
C VAL A 14 -17.56 15.14 1.11
N LEU A 15 -17.75 15.96 2.13
CA LEU A 15 -16.76 16.16 3.20
C LEU A 15 -16.48 14.88 3.97
N ILE A 16 -17.52 14.12 4.32
CA ILE A 16 -17.37 12.84 5.03
C ILE A 16 -16.65 11.81 4.16
N TRP A 17 -16.96 11.77 2.86
CA TRP A 17 -16.29 10.90 1.89
C TRP A 17 -14.82 11.28 1.68
N MET A 18 -14.51 12.57 1.56
CA MET A 18 -13.14 13.07 1.50
C MET A 18 -12.37 12.71 2.78
N ALA A 19 -12.97 12.92 3.95
CA ALA A 19 -12.37 12.57 5.22
C ALA A 19 -12.08 11.06 5.32
N ARG A 20 -13.00 10.20 4.89
CA ARG A 20 -12.77 8.75 4.82
C ARG A 20 -11.64 8.40 3.87
N THR A 21 -11.57 9.04 2.72
CA THR A 21 -10.49 8.81 1.75
C THR A 21 -9.14 9.15 2.37
N VAL A 22 -9.02 10.33 3.00
CA VAL A 22 -7.80 10.73 3.72
C VAL A 22 -7.44 9.74 4.83
N TRP A 23 -8.43 9.27 5.59
CA TRP A 23 -8.25 8.27 6.63
C TRP A 23 -7.70 6.94 6.10
N LEU A 24 -8.26 6.44 5.00
CA LEU A 24 -7.80 5.20 4.36
C LEU A 24 -6.40 5.35 3.76
N VAL A 25 -6.11 6.49 3.12
CA VAL A 25 -4.75 6.80 2.63
C VAL A 25 -3.75 6.76 3.78
N PHE A 26 -4.08 7.37 4.91
CA PHE A 26 -3.22 7.36 6.09
C PHE A 26 -2.92 5.94 6.60
N ILE A 27 -3.94 5.09 6.70
CA ILE A 27 -3.76 3.68 7.11
C ILE A 27 -2.88 2.92 6.11
N CYS A 28 -3.17 3.05 4.81
CA CYS A 28 -2.39 2.38 3.77
C CYS A 28 -0.94 2.88 3.69
N THR A 29 -0.69 4.16 3.98
CA THR A 29 0.66 4.70 4.13
C THR A 29 1.40 4.06 5.30
N ILE A 30 0.74 3.85 6.45
CA ILE A 30 1.33 3.12 7.58
C ILE A 30 1.67 1.68 7.16
N LEU A 31 0.76 1.00 6.45
CA LEU A 31 1.03 -0.36 5.93
C LEU A 31 2.24 -0.36 5.00
N ALA A 32 2.30 0.56 4.02
CA ALA A 32 3.43 0.67 3.09
C ALA A 32 4.76 0.91 3.83
N TRP A 33 4.76 1.79 4.84
CA TRP A 33 5.93 2.04 5.68
C TRP A 33 6.36 0.78 6.46
N LEU A 34 5.41 0.03 7.02
CA LEU A 34 5.68 -1.26 7.67
C LEU A 34 6.21 -2.29 6.66
N GLY A 35 5.69 -2.32 5.44
CA GLY A 35 6.17 -3.17 4.36
C GLY A 35 7.63 -2.92 4.03
N ILE A 36 8.04 -1.65 3.87
CA ILE A 36 9.44 -1.30 3.61
C ILE A 36 10.34 -1.75 4.78
N ARG A 37 9.91 -1.55 6.03
CA ARG A 37 10.64 -2.04 7.20
C ARG A 37 10.74 -3.56 7.23
N ALA A 38 9.68 -4.26 6.84
CA ALA A 38 9.67 -5.71 6.76
C ALA A 38 10.57 -6.21 5.62
N LEU A 39 10.64 -5.52 4.48
CA LEU A 39 11.57 -5.85 3.39
C LEU A 39 13.03 -5.79 3.88
N ASP A 40 13.41 -4.74 4.62
CA ASP A 40 14.74 -4.65 5.24
C ASP A 40 14.99 -5.82 6.23
N ALA A 41 14.02 -6.13 7.08
CA ALA A 41 14.17 -7.17 8.10
C ALA A 41 14.21 -8.59 7.52
N LEU A 42 13.42 -8.85 6.48
CA LEU A 42 13.26 -10.17 5.87
C LEU A 42 14.23 -10.40 4.70
N THR A 43 14.92 -9.34 4.24
CA THR A 43 15.94 -9.40 3.18
C THR A 43 17.24 -8.71 3.64
N PRO A 44 17.88 -9.20 4.72
CA PRO A 44 18.96 -8.49 5.41
C PRO A 44 20.20 -8.24 4.55
N HIS A 45 20.37 -9.02 3.48
CA HIS A 45 21.46 -8.90 2.52
C HIS A 45 21.38 -7.62 1.67
N ILE A 46 20.25 -6.91 1.68
CA ILE A 46 20.02 -5.69 0.90
C ILE A 46 19.49 -4.63 1.88
N PRO A 47 20.28 -3.63 2.29
CA PRO A 47 19.83 -2.59 3.22
C PRO A 47 19.02 -1.51 2.46
N HIS A 48 17.74 -1.77 2.17
CA HIS A 48 16.95 -0.99 1.22
C HIS A 48 16.85 0.49 1.62
N ARG A 49 16.52 0.77 2.89
CA ARG A 49 16.36 2.14 3.38
C ARG A 49 17.64 2.96 3.32
N GLN A 50 18.79 2.34 3.57
CA GLN A 50 20.08 3.03 3.48
C GLN A 50 20.41 3.34 2.02
N ARG A 51 20.34 2.33 1.15
CA ARG A 51 20.74 2.44 -0.26
C ARG A 51 19.88 3.44 -1.04
N ILE A 52 18.58 3.51 -0.78
CA ILE A 52 17.70 4.51 -1.42
C ILE A 52 18.19 5.95 -1.20
N GLY A 53 18.72 6.25 -0.01
CA GLY A 53 19.19 7.59 0.35
C GLY A 53 20.54 7.98 -0.26
N GLU A 54 21.27 7.03 -0.87
CA GLU A 54 22.60 7.28 -1.42
C GLU A 54 22.56 7.88 -2.84
N SER A 55 21.43 7.76 -3.54
CA SER A 55 21.28 8.27 -4.91
C SER A 55 19.98 9.08 -5.05
N PRO A 56 20.05 10.31 -5.62
CA PRO A 56 18.85 11.10 -5.92
C PRO A 56 17.87 10.37 -6.85
N VAL A 57 18.39 9.53 -7.77
CA VAL A 57 17.57 8.74 -8.69
C VAL A 57 16.81 7.66 -7.92
N ALA A 58 17.49 6.94 -7.02
CA ALA A 58 16.86 5.92 -6.17
C ALA A 58 15.79 6.53 -5.24
N THR A 59 16.10 7.69 -4.66
CA THR A 59 15.14 8.47 -3.88
C THR A 59 13.94 8.92 -4.73
N GLY A 60 14.19 9.38 -5.96
CA GLY A 60 13.13 9.75 -6.91
C GLY A 60 12.21 8.58 -7.26
N LEU A 61 12.78 7.38 -7.49
CA LEU A 61 12.01 6.15 -7.72
C LEU A 61 11.17 5.78 -6.50
N PHE A 62 11.73 5.87 -5.30
CA PHE A 62 10.98 5.64 -4.06
C PHE A 62 9.78 6.59 -3.94
N ILE A 63 9.98 7.89 -4.16
CA ILE A 63 8.91 8.90 -4.13
C ILE A 63 7.84 8.61 -5.19
N ALA A 64 8.26 8.28 -6.42
CA ALA A 64 7.34 7.95 -7.51
C ALA A 64 6.48 6.72 -7.17
N GLY A 65 7.09 5.66 -6.64
CA GLY A 65 6.38 4.45 -6.24
C GLY A 65 5.38 4.72 -5.12
N PHE A 66 5.75 5.58 -4.16
CA PHE A 66 4.88 5.98 -3.08
C PHE A 66 3.68 6.79 -3.60
N PHE A 67 3.88 7.70 -4.55
CA PHE A 67 2.77 8.42 -5.18
C PHE A 67 1.84 7.51 -5.97
N ILE A 68 2.37 6.51 -6.68
CA ILE A 68 1.54 5.52 -7.38
C ILE A 68 0.72 4.70 -6.38
N LEU A 69 1.33 4.23 -5.30
CA LEU A 69 0.63 3.53 -4.22
C LEU A 69 -0.49 4.40 -3.64
N ALA A 70 -0.19 5.65 -3.31
CA ALA A 70 -1.17 6.59 -2.78
C ALA A 70 -2.32 6.83 -3.78
N GLY A 71 -2.00 7.00 -5.06
CA GLY A 71 -2.98 7.15 -6.13
C GLY A 71 -3.90 5.93 -6.29
N LEU A 72 -3.34 4.71 -6.21
CA LEU A 72 -4.10 3.47 -6.24
C LEU A 72 -5.03 3.33 -5.02
N VAL A 73 -4.55 3.70 -3.83
CA VAL A 73 -5.37 3.71 -2.61
C VAL A 73 -6.49 4.74 -2.69
N ILE A 74 -6.20 5.96 -3.15
CA ILE A 74 -7.20 7.01 -3.36
C ILE A 74 -8.26 6.52 -4.35
N HIS A 75 -7.83 6.01 -5.50
CA HIS A 75 -8.74 5.48 -6.51
C HIS A 75 -9.61 4.35 -5.94
N GLY A 76 -9.02 3.40 -5.22
CA GLY A 76 -9.75 2.31 -4.58
C GLY A 76 -10.75 2.80 -3.54
N ALA A 77 -10.38 3.77 -2.70
CA ALA A 77 -11.26 4.35 -1.68
C ALA A 77 -12.44 5.13 -2.28
N ILE A 78 -12.18 5.86 -3.37
CA ILE A 78 -13.17 6.64 -4.11
C ILE A 78 -14.18 5.75 -4.83
N THR A 79 -13.71 4.64 -5.41
CA THR A 79 -14.54 3.69 -6.18
C THR A 79 -15.19 2.60 -5.33
N ALA A 80 -14.79 2.47 -4.06
CA ALA A 80 -15.35 1.49 -3.14
C ALA A 80 -16.86 1.69 -2.96
N PRO A 81 -17.68 0.62 -2.99
CA PRO A 81 -19.10 0.70 -2.68
C PRO A 81 -19.30 1.26 -1.27
N THR A 82 -19.89 2.45 -1.17
CA THR A 82 -20.21 3.09 0.11
C THR A 82 -21.66 2.81 0.48
N VAL A 83 -21.84 2.10 1.60
CA VAL A 83 -23.15 1.94 2.22
C VAL A 83 -23.59 3.29 2.79
N VAL A 84 -24.62 3.89 2.19
CA VAL A 84 -25.33 5.05 2.73
C VAL A 84 -26.44 4.51 3.64
N GLY A 85 -26.60 5.09 4.83
CA GLY A 85 -27.63 4.68 5.81
C GLY A 85 -27.10 4.33 7.20
N GLY A 86 -25.78 4.16 7.36
CA GLY A 86 -25.18 3.72 8.63
C GLY A 86 -24.67 4.85 9.54
N PRO A 87 -24.28 4.53 10.79
CA PRO A 87 -23.62 5.47 11.69
C PRO A 87 -22.30 5.99 11.11
N ILE A 88 -21.99 7.27 11.27
CA ILE A 88 -20.75 7.90 10.76
C ILE A 88 -19.49 7.14 11.21
N VAL A 89 -19.44 6.66 12.46
CA VAL A 89 -18.27 5.92 12.98
C VAL A 89 -17.99 4.66 12.18
N SER A 90 -19.04 3.92 11.78
CA SER A 90 -18.90 2.70 10.97
C SER A 90 -18.36 2.96 9.57
N TYR A 91 -18.48 4.20 9.09
CA TYR A 91 -17.94 4.63 7.79
C TYR A 91 -16.41 4.70 7.79
N PHE A 92 -15.82 5.12 8.92
CA PHE A 92 -14.37 5.21 9.10
C PHE A 92 -13.75 3.91 9.64
N PHE A 93 -14.49 3.21 10.51
CA PHE A 93 -14.03 2.03 11.21
C PHE A 93 -14.82 0.78 10.82
N ASP A 94 -14.89 0.50 9.52
CA ASP A 94 -15.35 -0.81 9.04
C ASP A 94 -14.24 -1.85 9.24
N PHE A 95 -14.28 -2.54 10.38
CA PHE A 95 -13.27 -3.53 10.75
C PHE A 95 -13.15 -4.68 9.75
N ARG A 96 -14.20 -5.00 8.98
CA ARG A 96 -14.12 -6.03 7.92
C ARG A 96 -13.22 -5.54 6.80
N ARG A 97 -13.42 -4.30 6.36
CA ARG A 97 -12.61 -3.67 5.32
C ARG A 97 -11.18 -3.40 5.77
N LEU A 98 -11.00 -2.87 6.99
CA LEU A 98 -9.68 -2.66 7.56
C LEU A 98 -8.92 -3.97 7.77
N GLY A 99 -9.61 -5.01 8.23
CA GLY A 99 -9.06 -6.37 8.35
C GLY A 99 -8.66 -6.95 6.99
N LEU A 100 -9.50 -6.80 5.97
CA LEU A 100 -9.19 -7.24 4.60
C LEU A 100 -7.96 -6.53 4.06
N LEU A 101 -7.83 -5.21 4.26
CA LEU A 101 -6.66 -4.44 3.85
C LEU A 101 -5.39 -4.96 4.53
N ALA A 102 -5.43 -5.10 5.85
CA ALA A 102 -4.28 -5.55 6.64
C ALA A 102 -3.85 -6.98 6.25
N LEU A 103 -4.82 -7.90 6.11
CA LEU A 103 -4.54 -9.29 5.75
C LEU A 103 -4.03 -9.40 4.31
N SER A 104 -4.65 -8.71 3.35
CA SER A 104 -4.21 -8.72 1.95
C SER A 104 -2.80 -8.15 1.81
N PHE A 105 -2.50 -7.07 2.55
CA PHE A 105 -1.16 -6.50 2.60
C PHE A 105 -0.15 -7.48 3.19
N LEU A 106 -0.46 -8.10 4.33
CA LEU A 106 0.41 -9.08 4.98
C LEU A 106 0.70 -10.28 4.07
N VAL A 107 -0.34 -10.86 3.48
CA VAL A 107 -0.21 -12.00 2.57
C VAL A 107 0.61 -11.61 1.34
N SER A 108 0.35 -10.44 0.74
CA SER A 108 1.11 -10.00 -0.43
C SER A 108 2.59 -9.74 -0.10
N LEU A 109 2.91 -9.15 1.06
CA LEU A 109 4.28 -9.00 1.54
C LEU A 109 4.98 -10.36 1.67
N LEU A 110 4.35 -11.35 2.33
CA LEU A 110 4.92 -12.68 2.49
C LEU A 110 5.11 -13.38 1.14
N ILE A 111 4.14 -13.28 0.23
CA ILE A 111 4.24 -13.86 -1.12
C ILE A 111 5.35 -13.18 -1.92
N GLY A 112 5.45 -11.85 -1.89
CA GLY A 112 6.49 -11.11 -2.61
C GLY A 112 7.89 -11.54 -2.16
N ILE A 113 8.10 -11.66 -0.85
CA ILE A 113 9.36 -12.12 -0.27
C ILE A 113 9.62 -13.59 -0.61
N ALA A 114 8.61 -14.46 -0.49
CA ALA A 114 8.74 -15.87 -0.85
C ALA A 114 9.11 -16.04 -2.33
N LEU A 115 8.49 -15.26 -3.23
CA LEU A 115 8.81 -15.25 -4.65
C LEU A 115 10.22 -14.73 -4.90
N PHE A 116 10.66 -13.67 -4.20
CA PHE A 116 12.02 -13.17 -4.30
C PHE A 116 13.04 -14.29 -4.04
N TYR A 117 12.92 -14.99 -2.91
CA TYR A 117 13.84 -16.08 -2.55
C TYR A 117 13.70 -17.31 -3.46
N LEU A 118 12.48 -17.65 -3.84
CA LEU A 118 12.22 -18.81 -4.71
C LEU A 118 12.84 -18.58 -6.10
N VAL A 119 12.59 -17.43 -6.70
CA VAL A 119 13.09 -17.12 -8.04
C VAL A 119 14.62 -16.97 -8.02
N ASP A 120 15.19 -16.27 -7.04
CA ASP A 120 16.64 -16.16 -6.88
C ASP A 120 17.31 -17.55 -6.82
N LYS A 121 16.72 -18.48 -6.05
CA LYS A 121 17.19 -19.87 -5.98
C LYS A 121 17.03 -20.64 -7.29
N LEU A 122 15.96 -20.41 -8.04
CA LEU A 122 15.70 -21.07 -9.32
C LEU A 122 16.55 -20.50 -10.47
N THR A 123 17.05 -19.26 -10.35
CA THR A 123 17.86 -18.59 -11.37
C THR A 123 19.28 -18.28 -10.85
N PRO A 124 20.14 -19.28 -10.60
CA PRO A 124 21.45 -19.07 -9.98
C PRO A 124 22.42 -18.21 -10.81
N LYS A 125 22.16 -18.03 -12.10
CA LYS A 125 22.94 -17.14 -12.98
C LYS A 125 22.54 -15.67 -12.88
N ILE A 126 21.43 -15.36 -12.19
CA ILE A 126 20.88 -14.02 -12.02
C ILE A 126 20.70 -13.80 -10.50
N PRO A 127 21.79 -13.54 -9.75
CA PRO A 127 21.71 -13.40 -8.29
C PRO A 127 20.99 -12.10 -7.93
N PHE A 128 19.78 -12.18 -7.38
CA PHE A 128 18.97 -11.02 -7.03
C PHE A 128 19.62 -10.18 -5.93
N GLY A 129 20.37 -10.81 -5.02
CA GLY A 129 21.17 -10.08 -4.03
C GLY A 129 22.17 -9.09 -4.63
N SER A 130 22.57 -9.24 -5.90
CA SER A 130 23.51 -8.33 -6.55
C SER A 130 22.98 -6.89 -6.70
N ILE A 131 21.67 -6.67 -6.61
CA ILE A 131 21.08 -5.33 -6.69
C ILE A 131 21.54 -4.41 -5.56
N GLU A 132 21.98 -4.97 -4.43
CA GLU A 132 22.51 -4.21 -3.30
C GLU A 132 23.66 -3.29 -3.72
N ARG A 133 24.47 -3.70 -4.70
CA ARG A 133 25.66 -2.97 -5.17
C ARG A 133 25.37 -1.63 -5.83
N GLU A 134 24.14 -1.43 -6.32
CA GLU A 134 23.75 -0.22 -7.05
C GLU A 134 22.51 0.41 -6.40
N PRO A 135 22.61 1.62 -5.82
CA PRO A 135 21.48 2.30 -5.18
C PRO A 135 20.26 2.41 -6.08
N VAL A 136 20.46 2.66 -7.38
CA VAL A 136 19.36 2.77 -8.36
C VAL A 136 18.63 1.44 -8.51
N ALA A 137 19.33 0.30 -8.50
CA ALA A 137 18.71 -1.01 -8.60
C ALA A 137 17.85 -1.32 -7.37
N VAL A 138 18.32 -0.96 -6.17
CA VAL A 138 17.50 -1.03 -4.95
C VAL A 138 16.28 -0.11 -5.03
N GLY A 139 16.44 1.10 -5.58
CA GLY A 139 15.34 2.03 -5.83
C GLY A 139 14.27 1.44 -6.76
N ILE A 140 14.66 0.81 -7.86
CA ILE A 140 13.75 0.11 -8.79
C ILE A 140 13.04 -1.04 -8.07
N HIS A 141 13.75 -1.80 -7.23
CA HIS A 141 13.18 -2.90 -6.47
C HIS A 141 12.08 -2.44 -5.50
N VAL A 142 12.36 -1.42 -4.69
CA VAL A 142 11.35 -0.85 -3.77
C VAL A 142 10.20 -0.19 -4.52
N PHE A 143 10.49 0.51 -5.62
CA PHE A 143 9.46 1.05 -6.50
C PHE A 143 8.49 -0.04 -6.98
N GLY A 144 9.02 -1.18 -7.43
CA GLY A 144 8.22 -2.34 -7.83
C GLY A 144 7.33 -2.87 -6.70
N TYR A 145 7.87 -2.99 -5.48
CA TYR A 145 7.09 -3.39 -4.31
C TYR A 145 5.98 -2.39 -3.96
N LEU A 146 6.24 -1.09 -4.05
CA LEU A 146 5.22 -0.07 -3.79
C LEU A 146 4.07 -0.13 -4.79
N ILE A 147 4.36 -0.36 -6.08
CA ILE A 147 3.31 -0.59 -7.08
C ILE A 147 2.53 -1.87 -6.74
N PHE A 148 3.23 -2.96 -6.46
CA PHE A 148 2.61 -4.24 -6.11
C PHE A 148 1.68 -4.11 -4.89
N PHE A 149 2.15 -3.49 -3.81
CA PHE A 149 1.32 -3.23 -2.63
C PHE A 149 0.14 -2.30 -2.93
N GLY A 150 0.34 -1.26 -3.74
CA GLY A 150 -0.73 -0.37 -4.17
C GLY A 150 -1.84 -1.11 -4.91
N LEU A 151 -1.50 -2.03 -5.81
CA LEU A 151 -2.47 -2.84 -6.56
C LEU A 151 -3.29 -3.75 -5.62
N ILE A 152 -2.63 -4.40 -4.66
CA ILE A 152 -3.30 -5.27 -3.70
C ILE A 152 -4.23 -4.47 -2.77
N LEU A 153 -3.79 -3.32 -2.28
CA LEU A 153 -4.62 -2.44 -1.45
C LEU A 153 -5.81 -1.87 -2.24
N HIS A 154 -5.62 -1.50 -3.51
CA HIS A 154 -6.70 -1.09 -4.39
C HIS A 154 -7.73 -2.21 -4.58
N ALA A 155 -7.28 -3.44 -4.85
CA ALA A 155 -8.17 -4.58 -4.98
C ALA A 155 -8.97 -4.85 -3.69
N ALA A 156 -8.30 -4.80 -2.53
CA ALA A 156 -8.96 -4.95 -1.23
C ALA A 156 -9.99 -3.84 -0.96
N LEU A 157 -9.72 -2.60 -1.38
CA LEU A 157 -10.65 -1.47 -1.28
C LEU A 157 -11.84 -1.59 -2.24
N THR A 158 -11.68 -2.21 -3.39
CA THR A 158 -12.76 -2.32 -4.40
C THR A 158 -13.56 -3.60 -4.28
N THR A 159 -13.08 -4.56 -3.48
CA THR A 159 -13.79 -5.82 -3.21
C THR A 159 -15.14 -5.56 -2.51
N PRO A 160 -16.26 -6.10 -3.04
CA PRO A 160 -17.55 -6.07 -2.37
C PRO A 160 -17.52 -6.90 -1.08
N LEU A 161 -18.03 -6.35 0.02
CA LEU A 161 -18.13 -6.97 1.35
C LEU A 161 -19.56 -6.88 1.89
#